data_AF-A0A1V6EAX7-F1
#
_entry.id   AF-A0A1V6EAX7-F1
#
_cell.length_a   1.000
_cell.length_b   1.000
_cell.length_c   1.000
_cell.angle_alpha   90.00
_cell.angle_beta   90.00
_cell.angle_gamma   90.00
#
_symmetry.space_group_name_H-M   'P 1'
#
loop_
_entity.id
_entity.type
_entity.pdbx_description
1 polymer ?
#
loop_
_entity_poly.entity_id
_entity_poly.type
_entity_poly.pdbx_seq_one_letter_code
_entity_poly.pdbx_strand_id
1 'polypeptide(L)'
;MPTYGNDCCAKCCYNELKQDAADGGQRARKAKCALRQLTIDQPSRRYCINHPNHNPRKIQEPVGPVFKAGSYPSLHGVWKCPPNSPAIRTRLLALLEEMTQKKRRFSQSFTEMAFDAVVINHLEALREQAALPGILRLLEAADTACFGLSPAPLTVPGAYVIRAAIQAGLVISNGECLDQVESWLYAESVAKTKGFGKGNDPFTLIRLGVVEALENCPRSETESLLEDALEDPHPQVREQARAVLRRRKGVAA
;
A
#
# COMPACT_ATOMS: atom_id res chain seq x y z
N MET A 1 8.31 3.93 7.88
CA MET A 1 7.78 5.31 7.86
C MET A 1 8.86 6.25 7.33
N PRO A 2 8.53 7.30 6.56
CA PRO A 2 9.49 8.33 6.23
C PRO A 2 10.00 8.93 7.54
N THR A 3 11.30 8.91 7.77
CA THR A 3 11.86 9.64 8.92
C THR A 3 11.87 11.11 8.55
N TYR A 4 11.17 11.94 9.33
CA TYR A 4 11.11 13.39 9.11
C TYR A 4 12.52 13.94 8.84
N GLY A 5 12.69 14.59 7.70
CA GLY A 5 13.96 15.20 7.27
C GLY A 5 14.89 14.37 6.38
N ASN A 6 14.78 13.04 6.28
CA ASN A 6 15.70 12.22 5.45
C ASN A 6 15.10 11.72 4.13
N ASP A 7 13.81 11.41 4.11
CA ASP A 7 13.12 10.86 2.91
C ASP A 7 12.39 11.92 2.07
N CYS A 8 12.71 13.19 2.31
CA CYS A 8 12.04 14.31 1.63
C CYS A 8 12.58 14.54 0.22
N CYS A 9 11.76 15.14 -0.64
CA CYS A 9 12.14 15.49 -2.00
C CYS A 9 13.39 16.40 -2.04
N ALA A 10 13.68 17.24 -1.03
CA ALA A 10 14.88 18.09 -1.06
C ALA A 10 16.21 17.33 -1.08
N LYS A 11 16.22 16.07 -0.60
CA LYS A 11 17.42 15.20 -0.59
C LYS A 11 17.39 14.13 -1.69
N CYS A 12 16.38 14.18 -2.56
CA CYS A 12 16.19 13.20 -3.61
C CYS A 12 17.16 13.45 -4.77
N CYS A 13 17.82 12.40 -5.27
CA CYS A 13 18.75 12.50 -6.40
C CYS A 13 18.09 12.92 -7.73
N TYR A 14 16.77 12.81 -7.84
CA TYR A 14 16.03 13.21 -9.05
C TYR A 14 15.73 14.71 -9.12
N ASN A 15 16.13 15.49 -8.11
CA ASN A 15 15.74 16.89 -8.00
C ASN A 15 16.91 17.84 -8.29
N GLU A 16 16.68 18.75 -9.23
CA GLU A 16 17.49 19.95 -9.42
C GLU A 16 17.01 21.02 -8.43
N LEU A 17 17.87 21.42 -7.50
CA LEU A 17 17.54 22.46 -6.52
C LEU A 17 17.69 23.84 -7.17
N LYS A 18 16.62 24.64 -7.18
CA LYS A 18 16.70 26.06 -7.54
C LYS A 18 16.64 26.90 -6.27
N GLN A 19 17.67 27.72 -6.07
CA GLN A 19 17.66 28.79 -5.06
C GLN A 19 17.03 30.02 -5.71
N ASP A 20 15.74 30.25 -5.47
CA ASP A 20 15.09 31.51 -5.85
C ASP A 20 15.59 32.58 -4.86
N ALA A 21 16.61 33.35 -5.28
CA ALA A 21 17.37 34.26 -4.44
C ALA A 21 16.68 35.62 -4.25
N ALA A 22 16.26 35.88 -3.02
CA ALA A 22 16.30 37.17 -2.34
C ALA A 22 16.18 36.83 -0.84
N ASP A 23 17.12 37.31 -0.04
CA ASP A 23 17.16 37.22 1.43
C ASP A 23 17.68 35.90 2.05
N GLY A 24 18.98 35.89 2.32
CA GLY A 24 19.60 35.29 3.51
C GLY A 24 19.14 33.89 3.94
N GLY A 25 19.87 32.87 3.50
CA GLY A 25 20.16 31.70 4.35
C GLY A 25 19.06 30.67 4.60
N GLN A 26 18.03 30.54 3.76
CA GLN A 26 17.01 29.48 3.91
C GLN A 26 17.04 28.39 2.84
N ARG A 27 16.72 27.17 3.27
CA ARG A 27 16.56 25.92 2.48
C ARG A 27 15.88 26.18 1.13
N ALA A 28 16.27 25.41 0.11
CA ALA A 28 15.70 25.49 -1.25
C ALA A 28 14.16 25.61 -1.22
N ARG A 29 13.66 26.73 -1.76
CA ARG A 29 12.23 27.06 -1.78
C ARG A 29 11.48 26.25 -2.84
N LYS A 30 12.15 25.88 -3.94
CA LYS A 30 11.62 25.05 -5.02
C LYS A 30 12.68 24.06 -5.52
N ALA A 31 12.21 22.95 -6.11
CA ALA A 31 13.06 22.00 -6.82
C ALA A 31 12.36 21.50 -8.08
N LYS A 32 13.11 21.28 -9.17
CA LYS A 32 12.56 20.61 -10.36
C LYS A 32 12.88 19.13 -10.27
N CYS A 33 11.86 18.29 -10.23
CA CYS A 33 12.00 16.84 -10.26
C CYS A 33 12.10 16.37 -11.71
N ALA A 34 13.25 15.84 -12.12
CA ALA A 34 13.46 15.31 -13.46
C ALA A 34 12.65 14.02 -13.69
N LEU A 35 12.47 13.19 -12.66
CA LEU A 35 11.68 11.95 -12.75
C LEU A 35 10.20 12.21 -13.04
N ARG A 36 9.61 13.21 -12.36
CA ARG A 36 8.18 13.54 -12.47
C ARG A 36 7.90 14.73 -13.38
N GLN A 37 8.95 15.36 -13.92
CA GLN A 37 8.89 16.61 -14.68
C GLN A 37 8.02 17.68 -13.98
N LEU A 38 8.25 17.86 -12.68
CA LEU A 38 7.40 18.68 -11.81
C LEU A 38 8.23 19.66 -10.98
N THR A 39 7.77 20.91 -10.89
CA THR A 39 8.32 21.87 -9.91
C THR A 39 7.66 21.64 -8.56
N ILE A 40 8.46 21.33 -7.56
CA ILE A 40 8.06 21.03 -6.19
C ILE A 40 8.30 22.25 -5.33
N ASP A 41 7.24 22.80 -4.75
CA ASP A 41 7.31 23.83 -3.73
C ASP A 41 7.65 23.20 -2.36
N GLN A 42 8.49 23.88 -1.57
CA GLN A 42 8.91 23.39 -0.26
C GLN A 42 9.35 21.91 -0.27
N PRO A 43 10.34 21.52 -1.09
CA PRO A 43 10.72 20.12 -1.30
C PRO A 43 11.13 19.37 -0.02
N SER A 44 11.50 20.08 1.05
CA SER A 44 11.78 19.49 2.37
C SER A 44 10.53 19.02 3.12
N ARG A 45 9.34 19.39 2.63
CA ARG A 45 8.02 19.05 3.17
C ARG A 45 7.18 18.22 2.18
N ARG A 46 7.85 17.53 1.26
CA ARG A 46 7.23 16.67 0.25
C ARG A 46 7.91 15.31 0.24
N TYR A 47 7.12 14.26 0.07
CA TYR A 47 7.56 12.87 0.18
C TYR A 47 6.97 12.04 -0.95
N CYS A 48 7.75 11.13 -1.54
CA CYS A 48 7.27 10.20 -2.56
C CYS A 48 8.02 8.87 -2.46
N ILE A 49 7.39 7.80 -2.92
CA ILE A 49 7.98 6.45 -2.85
C ILE A 49 9.20 6.28 -3.78
N ASN A 50 9.36 7.15 -4.78
CA ASN A 50 10.52 7.10 -5.66
C ASN A 50 11.82 7.61 -5.00
N HIS A 51 11.77 8.12 -3.76
CA HIS A 51 12.99 8.51 -3.04
C HIS A 51 13.95 7.31 -2.95
N PRO A 52 15.28 7.48 -3.14
CA PRO A 52 16.23 6.35 -3.16
C PRO A 52 16.20 5.44 -1.93
N ASN A 53 15.83 5.98 -0.76
CA ASN A 53 15.67 5.20 0.46
C ASN A 53 14.51 4.18 0.38
N HIS A 54 13.50 4.44 -0.45
CA HIS A 54 12.36 3.56 -0.70
C HIS A 54 12.48 2.83 -2.04
N ASN A 55 13.26 3.39 -2.97
CA ASN A 55 13.50 2.86 -4.31
C ASN A 55 14.99 2.50 -4.49
N PRO A 56 15.54 1.51 -3.76
CA PRO A 56 16.96 1.17 -3.84
C PRO A 56 17.35 0.63 -5.21
N ARG A 57 16.39 0.07 -5.95
CA ARG A 57 16.53 -0.40 -7.34
C ARG A 57 16.60 0.76 -8.35
N LYS A 58 16.40 2.01 -7.91
CA LYS A 58 16.42 3.22 -8.74
C LYS A 58 15.51 3.11 -9.97
N ILE A 59 14.32 2.54 -9.77
CA ILE A 59 13.25 2.50 -10.77
C ILE A 59 13.00 3.92 -11.29
N GLN A 60 13.08 4.11 -12.61
CA GLN A 60 13.10 5.41 -13.28
C GLN A 60 11.69 5.87 -13.71
N GLU A 61 10.65 5.18 -13.26
CA GLU A 61 9.28 5.53 -13.52
C GLU A 61 8.63 6.14 -12.28
N PRO A 62 7.86 7.23 -12.43
CA PRO A 62 7.19 7.87 -11.30
C PRO A 62 6.03 7.00 -10.80
N VAL A 63 6.18 6.41 -9.61
CA VAL A 63 5.23 5.48 -8.99
C VAL A 63 4.49 6.17 -7.86
N GLY A 64 3.17 6.02 -7.78
CA GLY A 64 2.36 6.54 -6.70
C GLY A 64 2.31 8.08 -6.60
N PRO A 65 1.60 8.60 -5.58
CA PRO A 65 1.43 10.04 -5.38
C PRO A 65 2.65 10.67 -4.70
N VAL A 66 2.64 12.00 -4.64
CA VAL A 66 3.54 12.80 -3.80
C VAL A 66 2.72 13.38 -2.66
N PHE A 67 3.21 13.28 -1.43
CA PHE A 67 2.50 13.67 -0.21
C PHE A 67 3.10 14.93 0.42
N LYS A 68 2.28 15.65 1.20
CA LYS A 68 2.73 16.68 2.14
C LYS A 68 3.42 16.05 3.35
N ALA A 69 4.18 16.85 4.10
CA ALA A 69 4.79 16.41 5.34
C ALA A 69 3.74 16.01 6.39
N GLY A 70 4.00 14.91 7.09
CA GLY A 70 3.14 14.40 8.16
C GLY A 70 1.83 13.76 7.71
N SER A 71 1.58 13.72 6.41
CA SER A 71 0.40 13.08 5.84
C SER A 71 0.73 11.83 5.03
N TYR A 72 1.96 11.32 5.07
CA TYR A 72 2.30 10.04 4.46
C TYR A 72 1.98 8.89 5.44
N PRO A 73 1.34 7.78 5.02
CA PRO A 73 0.80 7.49 3.69
C PRO A 73 -0.68 7.88 3.53
N SER A 74 -1.22 8.76 4.38
CA SER A 74 -2.62 9.18 4.34
C SER A 74 -3.01 9.85 3.02
N LEU A 75 -4.10 9.36 2.43
CA LEU A 75 -4.68 9.92 1.20
C LEU A 75 -5.11 11.39 1.36
N HIS A 76 -5.43 11.84 2.58
CA HIS A 76 -5.84 13.23 2.86
C HIS A 76 -4.73 14.26 2.70
N GLY A 77 -3.47 13.86 2.53
CA GLY A 77 -2.39 14.78 2.23
C GLY A 77 -1.60 14.46 0.98
N VAL A 78 -2.27 13.90 -0.02
CA VAL A 78 -1.75 13.88 -1.39
C VAL A 78 -1.60 15.32 -1.89
N TRP A 79 -0.38 15.69 -2.26
CA TRP A 79 -0.06 16.96 -2.92
C TRP A 79 -0.11 16.84 -4.45
N LYS A 80 0.33 15.70 -4.99
CA LYS A 80 0.22 15.39 -6.42
C LYS A 80 -0.25 13.95 -6.58
N CYS A 81 -1.31 13.77 -7.38
CA CYS A 81 -1.85 12.45 -7.69
C CYS A 81 -0.82 11.55 -8.41
N PRO A 82 -0.99 10.22 -8.35
CA PRO A 82 -0.18 9.30 -9.13
C PRO A 82 -0.31 9.59 -10.64
N PRO A 83 0.77 9.47 -11.42
CA PRO A 83 0.69 9.68 -12.86
C PRO A 83 -0.15 8.60 -13.54
N ASN A 84 -0.87 8.96 -14.59
CA ASN A 84 -1.69 8.04 -15.39
C ASN A 84 -1.33 8.21 -16.87
N SER A 85 -0.57 7.26 -17.41
CA SER A 85 -0.31 7.16 -18.85
C SER A 85 -0.17 5.68 -19.23
N PRO A 86 -0.35 5.32 -20.51
CA PRO A 86 -0.16 3.95 -20.97
C PRO A 86 1.22 3.38 -20.59
N ALA A 87 2.29 4.19 -20.74
CA ALA A 87 3.64 3.78 -20.37
C ALA A 87 3.78 3.47 -18.86
N ILE A 88 3.13 4.27 -17.99
CA ILE A 88 3.12 4.00 -16.55
C ILE A 88 2.36 2.72 -16.24
N ARG A 89 1.19 2.51 -16.85
CA ARG A 89 0.40 1.27 -16.67
C ARG A 89 1.20 0.03 -17.05
N THR A 90 1.82 0.03 -18.23
CA THR A 90 2.71 -1.06 -18.68
C THR A 90 3.83 -1.32 -17.68
N ARG A 91 4.45 -0.26 -17.13
CA ARG A 91 5.53 -0.44 -16.17
C ARG A 91 5.03 -1.00 -14.83
N LEU A 92 3.92 -0.50 -14.31
CA LEU A 92 3.34 -0.99 -13.05
C LEU A 92 3.00 -2.48 -13.16
N LEU A 93 2.45 -2.92 -14.29
CA LEU A 93 2.19 -4.34 -14.56
C LEU A 93 3.49 -5.18 -14.58
N ALA A 94 4.55 -4.67 -15.21
CA ALA A 94 5.85 -5.34 -15.19
C ALA A 94 6.43 -5.45 -13.77
N LEU A 95 6.31 -4.39 -12.96
CA LEU A 95 6.75 -4.39 -11.56
C LEU A 95 5.94 -5.39 -10.72
N LEU A 96 4.61 -5.47 -10.92
CA LEU A 96 3.76 -6.47 -10.28
C LEU A 96 4.21 -7.89 -10.65
N GLU A 97 4.51 -8.16 -11.92
CA GLU A 97 4.98 -9.47 -12.34
C GLU A 97 6.33 -9.85 -11.71
N GLU A 98 7.23 -8.90 -11.51
CA GLU A 98 8.47 -9.15 -10.76
C GLU A 98 8.20 -9.56 -9.30
N MET A 99 7.15 -9.01 -8.65
CA MET A 99 6.76 -9.40 -7.29
C MET A 99 6.27 -10.84 -7.21
N THR A 100 5.67 -11.36 -8.29
CA THR A 100 5.21 -12.75 -8.34
C THR A 100 6.35 -13.73 -8.57
N GLN A 101 7.61 -13.32 -8.71
CA GLN A 101 8.72 -14.26 -8.89
C GLN A 101 9.22 -14.83 -7.55
N LYS A 102 9.39 -16.17 -7.46
CA LYS A 102 9.79 -16.88 -6.23
C LYS A 102 11.02 -16.33 -5.52
N LYS A 103 12.00 -15.79 -6.28
CA LYS A 103 13.22 -15.20 -5.72
C LYS A 103 13.00 -13.85 -5.03
N ARG A 104 11.92 -13.14 -5.38
CA ARG A 104 11.62 -11.78 -4.92
C ARG A 104 10.52 -11.73 -3.85
N ARG A 105 9.61 -12.70 -3.83
CA ARG A 105 8.47 -12.76 -2.90
C ARG A 105 8.93 -12.71 -1.43
N PHE A 106 8.48 -11.70 -0.70
CA PHE A 106 8.52 -11.60 0.77
C PHE A 106 9.90 -11.78 1.44
N SER A 107 11.00 -11.68 0.68
CA SER A 107 12.39 -11.77 1.15
C SER A 107 13.16 -10.45 1.04
N GLN A 108 12.49 -9.40 0.57
CA GLN A 108 13.08 -8.08 0.30
C GLN A 108 13.26 -7.23 1.58
N SER A 109 14.01 -6.14 1.45
CA SER A 109 14.12 -5.15 2.52
C SER A 109 12.78 -4.45 2.80
N PHE A 110 12.62 -3.90 4.01
CA PHE A 110 11.43 -3.14 4.41
C PHE A 110 11.03 -2.07 3.37
N THR A 111 12.03 -1.37 2.84
CA THR A 111 11.86 -0.23 1.94
C THR A 111 11.38 -0.67 0.56
N GLU A 112 11.87 -1.81 0.06
CA GLU A 112 11.39 -2.38 -1.20
C GLU A 112 9.96 -2.88 -1.11
N MET A 113 9.57 -3.54 -0.01
CA MET A 113 8.18 -3.98 0.15
C MET A 113 7.22 -2.79 0.30
N ALA A 114 7.65 -1.70 0.95
CA ALA A 114 6.87 -0.47 0.96
C ALA A 114 6.70 0.11 -0.45
N PHE A 115 7.71 0.00 -1.32
CA PHE A 115 7.60 0.38 -2.72
C PHE A 115 6.60 -0.49 -3.48
N ASP A 116 6.67 -1.81 -3.30
CA ASP A 116 5.77 -2.77 -3.94
C ASP A 116 4.30 -2.53 -3.55
N ALA A 117 4.02 -2.25 -2.27
CA ALA A 117 2.68 -1.89 -1.83
C ALA A 117 2.15 -0.62 -2.54
N VAL A 118 3.00 0.39 -2.77
CA VAL A 118 2.58 1.61 -3.48
C VAL A 118 2.37 1.36 -4.97
N VAL A 119 3.13 0.45 -5.60
CA VAL A 119 2.87 0.01 -6.99
C VAL A 119 1.47 -0.59 -7.09
N ILE A 120 1.09 -1.46 -6.16
CA ILE A 120 -0.22 -2.10 -6.13
C ILE A 120 -1.33 -1.06 -5.89
N ASN A 121 -1.17 -0.17 -4.91
CA ASN A 121 -2.14 0.92 -4.67
C ASN A 121 -2.27 1.87 -5.87
N HIS A 122 -1.21 2.03 -6.67
CA HIS A 122 -1.27 2.81 -7.91
C HIS A 122 -2.10 2.09 -8.97
N LEU A 123 -1.94 0.78 -9.13
CA LEU A 123 -2.80 -0.03 -10.02
C LEU A 123 -4.27 0.00 -9.59
N GLU A 124 -4.54 -0.07 -8.28
CA GLU A 124 -5.89 0.09 -7.70
C GLU A 124 -6.48 1.46 -8.06
N ALA A 125 -5.76 2.55 -7.80
CA ALA A 125 -6.21 3.91 -8.09
C ALA A 125 -6.49 4.13 -9.59
N LEU A 126 -5.82 3.39 -10.46
CA LEU A 126 -6.03 3.40 -11.91
C LEU A 126 -7.13 2.43 -12.38
N ARG A 127 -7.67 1.60 -11.49
CA ARG A 127 -8.58 0.48 -11.77
C ARG A 127 -8.09 -0.38 -12.95
N GLU A 128 -6.79 -0.71 -12.94
CA GLU A 128 -6.13 -1.41 -14.05
C GLU A 128 -6.54 -2.90 -14.10
N GLN A 129 -7.50 -3.24 -14.96
CA GLN A 129 -8.03 -4.60 -15.11
C GLN A 129 -6.95 -5.63 -15.45
N ALA A 130 -5.95 -5.25 -16.25
CA ALA A 130 -4.87 -6.17 -16.62
C ALA A 130 -4.00 -6.60 -15.42
N ALA A 131 -4.09 -5.92 -14.27
CA ALA A 131 -3.36 -6.28 -13.05
C ALA A 131 -3.98 -7.45 -12.30
N LEU A 132 -5.28 -7.72 -12.48
CA LEU A 132 -6.01 -8.68 -11.64
C LEU A 132 -5.38 -10.08 -11.63
N PRO A 133 -4.97 -10.69 -12.78
CA PRO A 133 -4.31 -11.99 -12.74
C PRO A 133 -2.99 -11.99 -11.96
N GLY A 134 -2.22 -10.90 -12.02
CA GLY A 134 -0.97 -10.75 -11.28
C GLY A 134 -1.20 -10.59 -9.78
N ILE A 135 -2.24 -9.84 -9.40
CA ILE A 135 -2.66 -9.66 -8.00
C ILE A 135 -3.08 -11.00 -7.40
N LEU A 136 -3.91 -11.78 -8.09
CA LEU A 136 -4.36 -13.08 -7.61
C LEU A 136 -3.21 -14.08 -7.47
N ARG A 137 -2.28 -14.12 -8.43
CA ARG A 137 -1.03 -14.92 -8.31
C ARG A 137 -0.19 -14.50 -7.10
N LEU A 138 -0.12 -13.20 -6.79
CA LEU A 138 0.61 -12.70 -5.63
C LEU A 138 -0.06 -13.13 -4.31
N LEU A 139 -1.39 -13.12 -4.25
CA LEU A 139 -2.15 -13.57 -3.08
C LEU A 139 -2.02 -15.08 -2.87
N GLU A 140 -2.19 -15.89 -3.92
CA GLU A 140 -1.99 -17.34 -3.87
C GLU A 140 -0.57 -17.71 -3.39
N ALA A 141 0.42 -16.97 -3.90
CA ALA A 141 1.80 -17.11 -3.47
C ALA A 141 2.02 -16.77 -1.99
N ALA A 142 1.36 -15.72 -1.51
CA ALA A 142 1.44 -15.30 -0.12
C ALA A 142 0.77 -16.33 0.80
N ASP A 143 -0.39 -16.85 0.39
CA ASP A 143 -1.14 -17.89 1.09
C ASP A 143 -0.27 -19.14 1.28
N THR A 144 0.32 -19.63 0.19
CA THR A 144 1.27 -20.76 0.23
C THR A 144 2.46 -20.50 1.15
N ALA A 145 3.00 -19.28 1.15
CA ALA A 145 4.16 -18.92 1.98
C ALA A 145 3.81 -18.80 3.46
N CYS A 146 2.59 -18.35 3.79
CA CYS A 146 2.15 -18.12 5.17
C CYS A 146 1.55 -19.39 5.81
N PHE A 147 0.91 -20.26 5.02
CA PHE A 147 0.10 -21.37 5.53
C PHE A 147 0.45 -22.74 4.93
N GLY A 148 1.40 -22.81 4.00
CA GLY A 148 1.85 -24.07 3.42
C GLY A 148 2.60 -24.99 4.40
N LEU A 149 3.07 -26.14 3.91
CA LEU A 149 3.73 -27.20 4.71
C LEU A 149 4.98 -26.73 5.47
N SER A 150 5.61 -25.63 5.05
CA SER A 150 6.76 -25.01 5.71
C SER A 150 6.58 -23.50 5.69
N PRO A 151 5.81 -22.94 6.64
CA PRO A 151 5.44 -21.54 6.62
C PRO A 151 6.65 -20.66 6.96
N ALA A 152 6.85 -19.60 6.19
CA ALA A 152 7.84 -18.58 6.49
C ALA A 152 7.22 -17.53 7.44
N PRO A 153 8.01 -16.95 8.36
CA PRO A 153 7.51 -15.87 9.20
C PRO A 153 7.13 -14.66 8.32
N LEU A 154 5.85 -14.29 8.35
CA LEU A 154 5.38 -13.09 7.68
C LEU A 154 5.94 -11.85 8.37
N THR A 155 6.50 -10.93 7.60
CA THR A 155 7.00 -9.65 8.12
C THR A 155 5.92 -8.57 8.00
N VAL A 156 5.98 -7.54 8.86
CA VAL A 156 5.09 -6.37 8.78
C VAL A 156 5.07 -5.74 7.37
N PRO A 157 6.20 -5.55 6.67
CA PRO A 157 6.20 -5.06 5.29
C PRO A 157 5.52 -6.02 4.31
N GLY A 158 5.70 -7.33 4.49
CA GLY A 158 5.01 -8.33 3.68
C GLY A 158 3.49 -8.24 3.85
N ALA A 159 3.02 -8.02 5.07
CA ALA A 159 1.60 -7.80 5.35
C ALA A 159 1.04 -6.55 4.66
N TYR A 160 1.82 -5.47 4.54
CA TYR A 160 1.38 -4.29 3.76
C TYR A 160 1.22 -4.59 2.27
N VAL A 161 2.08 -5.42 1.69
CA VAL A 161 1.95 -5.86 0.29
C VAL A 161 0.70 -6.73 0.10
N ILE A 162 0.45 -7.67 1.01
CA ILE A 162 -0.74 -8.54 0.96
C ILE A 162 -2.02 -7.71 1.14
N ARG A 163 -2.06 -6.80 2.12
CA ARG A 163 -3.17 -5.87 2.31
C ARG A 163 -3.46 -5.04 1.06
N ALA A 164 -2.43 -4.46 0.45
CA ALA A 164 -2.58 -3.70 -0.80
C ALA A 164 -3.14 -4.58 -1.92
N ALA A 165 -2.68 -5.82 -2.04
CA ALA A 165 -3.16 -6.77 -3.04
C ALA A 165 -4.64 -7.16 -2.83
N ILE A 166 -5.08 -7.38 -1.59
CA ILE A 166 -6.49 -7.65 -1.26
C ILE A 166 -7.38 -6.46 -1.66
N GLN A 167 -6.97 -5.25 -1.27
CA GLN A 167 -7.70 -4.01 -1.57
C GLN A 167 -7.79 -3.77 -3.08
N ALA A 168 -6.66 -3.84 -3.77
CA ALA A 168 -6.60 -3.71 -5.21
C ALA A 168 -7.44 -4.77 -5.93
N GLY A 169 -7.37 -6.03 -5.49
CA GLY A 169 -8.13 -7.14 -6.07
C GLY A 169 -9.63 -6.86 -6.04
N LEU A 170 -10.18 -6.52 -4.87
CA LEU A 170 -11.61 -6.25 -4.72
C LEU A 170 -12.05 -4.98 -5.48
N VAL A 171 -11.25 -3.92 -5.45
CA VAL A 171 -11.59 -2.67 -6.16
C VAL A 171 -11.54 -2.83 -7.67
N ILE A 172 -10.52 -3.53 -8.20
CA ILE A 172 -10.35 -3.75 -9.64
C ILE A 172 -11.41 -4.73 -10.16
N SER A 173 -11.62 -5.85 -9.47
CA SER A 173 -12.62 -6.86 -9.85
C SER A 173 -14.06 -6.45 -9.55
N ASN A 174 -14.29 -5.29 -8.93
CA ASN A 174 -15.60 -4.87 -8.45
C ASN A 174 -16.25 -5.94 -7.53
N GLY A 175 -15.43 -6.55 -6.67
CA GLY A 175 -15.84 -7.58 -5.72
C GLY A 175 -15.98 -8.99 -6.30
N GLU A 176 -15.73 -9.23 -7.58
CA GLU A 176 -15.81 -10.57 -8.17
C GLU A 176 -14.80 -11.55 -7.58
N CYS A 177 -13.67 -11.06 -7.05
CA CYS A 177 -12.66 -11.92 -6.42
C CYS A 177 -12.83 -12.09 -4.89
N LEU A 178 -14.04 -11.90 -4.35
CA LEU A 178 -14.29 -11.99 -2.91
C LEU A 178 -13.91 -13.36 -2.34
N ASP A 179 -14.31 -14.44 -3.00
CA ASP A 179 -14.04 -15.82 -2.58
C ASP A 179 -12.53 -16.11 -2.44
N GLN A 180 -11.69 -15.44 -3.23
CA GLN A 180 -10.23 -15.60 -3.19
C GLN A 180 -9.56 -14.78 -2.09
N VAL A 181 -10.26 -13.81 -1.48
CA VAL A 181 -9.69 -12.91 -0.47
C VAL A 181 -10.31 -13.06 0.91
N GLU A 182 -11.53 -13.56 1.03
CA GLU A 182 -12.25 -13.65 2.31
C GLU A 182 -11.54 -14.55 3.33
N SER A 183 -10.85 -15.60 2.88
CA SER A 183 -10.11 -16.51 3.75
C SER A 183 -9.03 -15.80 4.58
N TRP A 184 -8.51 -14.67 4.09
CA TRP A 184 -7.54 -13.85 4.80
C TRP A 184 -8.11 -13.18 6.06
N LEU A 185 -9.43 -13.04 6.18
CA LEU A 185 -10.08 -12.62 7.42
C LEU A 185 -9.84 -13.63 8.55
N TYR A 186 -9.66 -14.91 8.22
CA TYR A 186 -9.48 -16.00 9.17
C TYR A 186 -8.03 -16.48 9.29
N ALA A 187 -7.08 -15.74 8.70
CA ALA A 187 -5.64 -16.01 8.70
C ALA A 187 -5.03 -16.28 10.09
N GLU A 188 -5.71 -15.82 11.13
CA GLU A 188 -5.32 -16.03 12.53
C GLU A 188 -5.41 -17.49 12.99
N SER A 189 -6.43 -18.23 12.52
CA SER A 189 -6.72 -19.60 12.98
C SER A 189 -5.57 -20.58 12.70
N VAL A 190 -4.64 -20.21 11.81
CA VAL A 190 -3.55 -21.06 11.32
C VAL A 190 -2.19 -20.75 11.98
N ALA A 191 -1.94 -19.51 12.43
CA ALA A 191 -0.58 -19.05 12.73
C ALA A 191 -0.03 -19.41 14.13
N LYS A 192 -0.89 -19.71 15.13
CA LYS A 192 -0.49 -20.11 16.51
C LYS A 192 0.71 -19.33 17.10
N THR A 193 0.83 -18.02 16.85
CA THR A 193 2.01 -17.25 17.27
C THR A 193 1.88 -16.73 18.69
N LYS A 194 2.94 -16.92 19.51
CA LYS A 194 3.07 -16.28 20.82
C LYS A 194 3.23 -14.77 20.63
N GLY A 195 2.27 -13.96 21.08
CA GLY A 195 2.31 -12.49 20.95
C GLY A 195 1.09 -11.86 20.27
N PHE A 196 0.08 -12.67 19.97
CA PHE A 196 -1.21 -12.23 19.47
C PHE A 196 -1.79 -11.06 20.30
N GLY A 197 -2.31 -10.02 19.62
CA GLY A 197 -2.87 -8.82 20.27
C GLY A 197 -1.86 -7.73 20.66
N LYS A 198 -0.56 -7.89 20.38
CA LYS A 198 0.42 -6.79 20.47
C LYS A 198 0.44 -6.05 19.13
N GLY A 199 0.47 -4.71 19.16
CA GLY A 199 0.22 -3.81 18.00
C GLY A 199 1.14 -3.88 16.78
N ASN A 200 1.89 -4.98 16.58
CA ASN A 200 2.76 -5.23 15.43
C ASN A 200 2.51 -6.61 14.79
N ASP A 201 1.36 -7.27 15.03
CA ASP A 201 1.02 -8.53 14.36
C ASP A 201 0.77 -8.30 12.85
N PRO A 202 1.57 -8.91 11.96
CA PRO A 202 1.39 -8.79 10.51
C PRO A 202 0.01 -9.29 10.04
N PHE A 203 -0.57 -10.29 10.71
CA PHE A 203 -1.88 -10.81 10.32
C PHE A 203 -3.02 -9.86 10.67
N THR A 204 -2.91 -9.12 11.77
CA THR A 204 -3.83 -8.03 12.09
C THR A 204 -3.89 -6.99 10.96
N LEU A 205 -2.73 -6.63 10.36
CA LEU A 205 -2.70 -5.72 9.21
C LEU A 205 -3.43 -6.29 8.00
N ILE A 206 -3.31 -7.59 7.74
CA ILE A 206 -4.01 -8.26 6.63
C ILE A 206 -5.53 -8.24 6.87
N ARG A 207 -5.99 -8.64 8.07
CA ARG A 207 -7.41 -8.66 8.42
C ARG A 207 -8.04 -7.25 8.35
N LEU A 208 -7.32 -6.22 8.80
CA LEU A 208 -7.71 -4.82 8.58
C LEU A 208 -7.85 -4.50 7.09
N GLY A 209 -6.95 -5.00 6.25
CA GLY A 209 -7.01 -4.85 4.80
C GLY A 209 -8.28 -5.43 4.19
N VAL A 210 -8.68 -6.63 4.62
CA VAL A 210 -9.95 -7.27 4.21
C VAL A 210 -11.13 -6.39 4.62
N VAL A 211 -11.24 -6.03 5.90
CA VAL A 211 -12.33 -5.21 6.43
C VAL A 211 -12.46 -3.87 5.70
N GLU A 212 -11.35 -3.20 5.42
CA GLU A 212 -11.35 -1.96 4.66
C GLU A 212 -11.80 -2.16 3.21
N ALA A 213 -11.37 -3.24 2.56
CA ALA A 213 -11.75 -3.54 1.18
C ALA A 213 -13.26 -3.88 1.05
N LEU A 214 -13.85 -4.48 2.09
CA LEU A 214 -15.28 -4.76 2.18
C LEU A 214 -16.15 -3.49 2.18
N GLU A 215 -15.63 -2.33 2.58
CA GLU A 215 -16.41 -1.09 2.66
C GLU A 215 -17.14 -0.74 1.37
N ASN A 216 -16.44 -0.85 0.23
CA ASN A 216 -16.97 -0.51 -1.08
C ASN A 216 -17.27 -1.75 -1.95
N CYS A 217 -17.20 -2.96 -1.37
CA CYS A 217 -17.51 -4.19 -2.08
C CYS A 217 -19.04 -4.29 -2.32
N PRO A 218 -19.50 -4.51 -3.56
CA PRO A 218 -20.93 -4.57 -3.88
C PRO A 218 -21.57 -5.92 -3.56
N ARG A 219 -20.79 -6.92 -3.15
CA ARG A 219 -21.25 -8.29 -2.85
C ARG A 219 -22.17 -8.31 -1.62
N SER A 220 -23.24 -9.11 -1.68
CA SER A 220 -24.19 -9.30 -0.57
C SER A 220 -23.55 -9.94 0.66
N GLU A 221 -22.55 -10.78 0.44
CA GLU A 221 -21.81 -11.55 1.45
C GLU A 221 -20.95 -10.65 2.36
N THR A 222 -20.67 -9.42 1.92
CA THR A 222 -19.88 -8.41 2.64
C THR A 222 -20.40 -8.14 4.05
N GLU A 223 -21.72 -8.09 4.24
CA GLU A 223 -22.29 -7.79 5.57
C GLU A 223 -22.01 -8.92 6.57
N SER A 224 -22.18 -10.18 6.15
CA SER A 224 -21.85 -11.35 6.98
C SER A 224 -20.37 -11.38 7.35
N LEU A 225 -19.47 -11.11 6.40
CA LEU A 225 -18.03 -11.07 6.67
C LEU A 225 -17.64 -9.95 7.65
N LEU A 226 -18.33 -8.80 7.58
CA LEU A 226 -18.11 -7.70 8.53
C LEU A 226 -18.66 -8.03 9.91
N GLU A 227 -19.76 -8.79 10.00
CA GLU A 227 -20.29 -9.31 11.26
C GLU A 227 -19.32 -10.32 11.90
N ASP A 228 -18.75 -11.24 11.11
CA ASP A 228 -17.70 -12.14 11.59
C ASP A 228 -16.49 -11.36 12.13
N ALA A 229 -16.09 -10.27 11.46
CA ALA A 229 -15.00 -9.41 11.89
C ALA A 229 -15.27 -8.64 13.21
N LEU A 230 -16.53 -8.58 13.69
CA LEU A 230 -16.84 -8.03 15.01
C LEU A 230 -16.36 -8.92 16.15
N GLU A 231 -16.17 -10.20 15.89
CA GLU A 231 -15.63 -11.18 16.84
C GLU A 231 -14.12 -11.37 16.67
N ASP A 232 -13.46 -10.60 15.78
CA ASP A 232 -12.01 -10.64 15.62
C ASP A 232 -11.33 -10.38 16.97
N PRO A 233 -10.35 -11.18 17.38
CA PRO A 233 -9.77 -11.04 18.71
C PRO A 233 -8.87 -9.80 18.85
N HIS A 234 -8.48 -9.14 17.76
CA HIS A 234 -7.80 -7.84 17.80
C HIS A 234 -8.80 -6.66 17.84
N PRO A 235 -8.76 -5.78 18.87
CA PRO A 235 -9.74 -4.69 19.05
C PRO A 235 -9.81 -3.73 17.87
N GLN A 236 -8.68 -3.41 17.26
CA GLN A 236 -8.64 -2.50 16.10
C GLN A 236 -9.40 -3.06 14.89
N VAL A 237 -9.40 -4.38 14.67
CA VAL A 237 -10.14 -5.00 13.57
C VAL A 237 -11.64 -4.89 13.85
N ARG A 238 -12.07 -5.21 15.08
CA ARG A 238 -13.47 -5.04 15.52
C ARG A 238 -13.95 -3.60 15.37
N GLU A 239 -13.16 -2.64 15.80
CA GLU A 239 -13.49 -1.21 15.71
C GLU A 239 -13.64 -0.77 14.24
N GLN A 240 -12.71 -1.18 13.39
CA GLN A 240 -12.79 -0.88 11.95
C GLN A 240 -14.01 -1.55 11.31
N ALA A 241 -14.31 -2.80 11.65
CA ALA A 241 -15.49 -3.52 11.13
C ALA A 241 -16.80 -2.83 11.54
N ARG A 242 -16.93 -2.41 12.81
CA ARG A 242 -18.07 -1.58 13.27
C ARG A 242 -18.18 -0.29 12.48
N ALA A 243 -17.07 0.39 12.24
CA ALA A 243 -17.07 1.66 11.51
C ALA A 243 -17.49 1.47 10.06
N VAL A 244 -17.02 0.41 9.39
CA VAL A 244 -17.43 0.06 8.02
C VAL A 244 -18.92 -0.31 7.96
N LEU A 245 -19.42 -1.14 8.88
CA LEU A 245 -20.84 -1.49 8.95
C LEU A 245 -21.74 -0.27 9.11
N ARG A 246 -21.37 0.67 10.00
CA ARG A 246 -22.11 1.92 10.19
C ARG A 246 -22.18 2.74 8.90
N ARG A 247 -21.03 2.91 8.21
CA ARG A 247 -20.96 3.62 6.94
C ARG A 247 -21.82 2.97 5.86
N ARG A 248 -21.80 1.64 5.75
CA ARG A 248 -22.63 0.88 4.79
C ARG A 248 -24.13 0.97 5.09
N LYS A 249 -24.52 1.01 6.37
CA LYS A 249 -25.92 1.17 6.81
C LYS A 249 -26.41 2.62 6.74
N GLY A 250 -25.57 3.57 6.32
CA GLY A 250 -25.91 5.00 6.30
C GLY A 250 -26.09 5.61 7.70
N VAL A 251 -25.62 4.91 8.74
CA VAL A 251 -25.68 5.41 10.13
C VAL A 251 -24.42 6.24 10.35
N ALA A 252 -24.57 7.56 10.43
CA ALA A 252 -23.46 8.47 10.71
C ALA A 252 -22.76 8.10 12.04
N ALA A 253 -21.44 8.23 12.05
CA ALA A 253 -20.52 7.74 13.09
C ALA A 253 -20.80 8.30 14.49
#